data_AF-A0A7V1PU04-F1
#
_entry.id   AF-A0A7V1PU04-F1
#
_cell.length_a   1.000
_cell.length_b   1.000
_cell.length_c   1.000
_cell.angle_alpha   90.00
_cell.angle_beta   90.00
_cell.angle_gamma   90.00
#
_symmetry.space_group_name_H-M   'P 1'
#
loop_
_entity.id
_entity.type
_entity.pdbx_description
1 polymer ?
#
loop_
_entity_poly.entity_id
_entity_poly.type
_entity_poly.pdbx_seq_one_letter_code
_entity_poly.pdbx_strand_id
1 'polypeptide(L)'
;MIRMIYLRRKIMEKRQMYLLLKKENIKAFNEAVKDLKDYDLQNVNLRGRNLINANLKYADLRGAYLANCNLKGVNMSFAKMEGASMHRARISGTYFPKNLRADEILNSVNYGTRLRTVDEPIHESDALFVEES
;
A
#
# COMPACT_ATOMS: atom_id res chain seq x y z
N MET A 1 -19.04 -0.22 -38.71
CA MET A 1 -19.48 0.72 -37.64
C MET A 1 -19.63 -0.06 -36.32
N ILE A 2 -18.58 -0.80 -35.99
CA ILE A 2 -18.49 -1.79 -34.92
C ILE A 2 -17.13 -1.45 -34.26
N ARG A 3 -17.04 -1.46 -32.93
CA ARG A 3 -15.79 -1.52 -32.14
C ARG A 3 -14.93 -0.27 -31.86
N MET A 4 -15.37 0.96 -32.12
CA MET A 4 -14.61 2.17 -31.68
C MET A 4 -15.13 2.83 -30.39
N ILE A 5 -16.15 2.29 -29.75
CA ILE A 5 -16.83 2.89 -28.58
C ILE A 5 -16.28 2.36 -27.24
N TYR A 6 -15.55 1.24 -27.22
CA TYR A 6 -14.85 0.81 -26.01
C TYR A 6 -13.54 1.57 -25.88
N LEU A 7 -13.64 2.65 -25.12
CA LEU A 7 -12.56 3.41 -24.52
C LEU A 7 -11.25 2.61 -24.50
N ARG A 8 -10.30 3.04 -25.32
CA ARG A 8 -8.88 2.81 -25.09
C ARG A 8 -8.55 3.54 -23.78
N ARG A 9 -8.94 2.96 -22.65
CA ARG A 9 -8.72 3.49 -21.31
C ARG A 9 -7.21 3.63 -21.18
N LYS A 10 -6.71 4.86 -21.33
CA LYS A 10 -5.28 5.13 -21.29
C LYS A 10 -4.80 4.65 -19.93
N ILE A 11 -4.04 3.57 -19.92
CA ILE A 11 -3.41 3.04 -18.70
C ILE A 11 -2.62 4.20 -18.10
N MET A 12 -2.90 4.54 -16.85
CA MET A 12 -2.16 5.61 -16.19
C MET A 12 -0.75 5.12 -15.92
N GLU A 13 0.26 5.87 -16.37
CA GLU A 13 1.65 5.50 -16.17
C GLU A 13 2.06 5.63 -14.69
N LYS A 14 3.00 4.79 -14.24
CA LYS A 14 3.61 4.86 -12.90
C LYS A 14 3.99 6.28 -12.50
N ARG A 15 4.64 7.01 -13.40
CA ARG A 15 5.07 8.40 -13.15
C ARG A 15 3.90 9.32 -12.83
N GLN A 16 2.77 9.17 -13.52
CA GLN A 16 1.59 10.00 -13.30
C GLN A 16 0.96 9.69 -11.94
N MET A 17 0.81 8.41 -11.61
CA MET A 17 0.33 7.95 -10.29
C MET A 17 1.22 8.47 -9.16
N TYR A 18 2.54 8.31 -9.31
CA TYR A 18 3.53 8.84 -8.37
C TYR A 18 3.39 10.34 -8.17
N LEU A 19 3.22 11.12 -9.25
CA LEU A 19 3.09 12.57 -9.16
C LEU A 19 1.82 13.01 -8.44
N LEU A 20 0.69 12.29 -8.59
CA LEU A 20 -0.53 12.56 -7.85
C LEU A 20 -0.32 12.36 -6.34
N LEU A 21 0.32 11.26 -5.94
CA LEU A 21 0.67 10.99 -4.55
C LEU A 21 1.70 11.98 -3.99
N LYS A 22 2.74 12.31 -4.77
CA LYS A 22 3.78 13.28 -4.38
C LYS A 22 3.20 14.69 -4.15
N LYS A 23 2.22 15.07 -4.96
CA LYS A 23 1.48 16.33 -4.83
C LYS A 23 0.32 16.25 -3.85
N GLU A 24 0.12 15.11 -3.17
CA GLU A 24 -0.95 14.88 -2.20
C GLU A 24 -2.36 15.10 -2.80
N ASN A 25 -2.50 14.92 -4.10
CA ASN A 25 -3.78 14.99 -4.80
C ASN A 25 -4.49 13.64 -4.70
N ILE A 26 -4.94 13.31 -3.49
CA ILE A 26 -5.53 12.00 -3.17
C ILE A 26 -6.84 11.78 -3.92
N LYS A 27 -7.64 12.83 -4.13
CA LYS A 27 -8.88 12.74 -4.90
C LYS A 27 -8.63 12.29 -6.34
N ALA A 28 -7.72 12.96 -7.05
CA ALA A 28 -7.40 12.60 -8.43
C ALA A 28 -6.70 11.24 -8.52
N PHE A 29 -5.85 10.91 -7.53
CA PHE A 29 -5.24 9.58 -7.45
C PHE A 29 -6.31 8.49 -7.33
N ASN A 30 -7.23 8.62 -6.37
CA ASN A 30 -8.30 7.64 -6.14
C ASN A 30 -9.19 7.48 -7.38
N GLU A 31 -9.56 8.57 -8.05
CA GLU A 31 -10.32 8.50 -9.30
C GLU A 31 -9.56 7.80 -10.43
N ALA A 32 -8.25 8.04 -10.52
CA ALA A 32 -7.43 7.44 -11.55
C ALA A 32 -7.28 5.92 -11.40
N VAL A 33 -7.17 5.44 -10.16
CA VAL A 33 -6.90 4.02 -9.86
C VAL A 33 -8.15 3.20 -9.59
N LYS A 34 -9.35 3.79 -9.58
CA LYS A 34 -10.59 3.15 -9.09
C LYS A 34 -10.94 1.79 -9.71
N ASP A 35 -10.60 1.58 -10.99
CA ASP A 35 -10.81 0.29 -11.66
C ASP A 35 -9.49 -0.37 -12.10
N LEU A 36 -8.36 0.09 -11.56
CA LEU A 36 -7.07 -0.55 -11.79
C LEU A 36 -6.88 -1.69 -10.79
N LYS A 37 -6.21 -2.74 -11.23
CA LYS A 37 -5.68 -3.83 -10.41
C LYS A 37 -4.20 -3.99 -10.73
N ASP A 38 -3.42 -4.41 -9.73
CA ASP A 38 -1.99 -4.74 -9.87
C ASP A 38 -1.15 -3.66 -10.56
N TYR A 39 -1.37 -2.39 -10.23
CA TYR A 39 -0.65 -1.26 -10.83
C TYR A 39 0.67 -0.97 -10.13
N ASP A 40 1.68 -0.56 -10.90
CA ASP A 40 3.06 -0.39 -10.44
C ASP A 40 3.28 0.94 -9.68
N LEU A 41 3.67 0.82 -8.42
CA LEU A 41 4.24 1.88 -7.58
C LEU A 41 5.52 1.40 -6.85
N GLN A 42 6.25 0.45 -7.42
CA GLN A 42 7.45 -0.11 -6.81
C GLN A 42 8.52 0.97 -6.66
N ASN A 43 9.29 0.90 -5.56
CA ASN A 43 10.43 1.77 -5.27
C ASN A 43 10.13 3.27 -5.26
N VAL A 44 8.87 3.69 -5.16
CA VAL A 44 8.52 5.12 -5.08
C VAL A 44 9.01 5.73 -3.77
N ASN A 45 9.46 6.98 -3.84
CA ASN A 45 9.84 7.75 -2.67
C ASN A 45 8.73 8.75 -2.33
N LEU A 46 7.93 8.39 -1.32
CA LEU A 46 6.81 9.20 -0.81
C LEU A 46 7.07 9.68 0.62
N ARG A 47 8.33 9.71 1.08
CA ARG A 47 8.66 10.13 2.45
C ARG A 47 8.01 11.46 2.82
N GLY A 48 7.42 11.50 4.01
CA GLY A 48 6.80 12.70 4.60
C GLY A 48 5.52 13.18 3.92
N ARG A 49 4.91 12.40 3.01
CA ARG A 49 3.67 12.80 2.33
C ARG A 49 2.43 12.59 3.21
N ASN A 50 1.45 13.46 3.07
CA ASN A 50 0.11 13.24 3.60
C ASN A 50 -0.75 12.44 2.62
N LEU A 51 -1.03 11.18 2.96
CA LEU A 51 -1.75 10.25 2.10
C LEU A 51 -3.09 9.80 2.71
N ILE A 52 -3.65 10.55 3.68
CA ILE A 52 -4.90 10.19 4.35
C ILE A 52 -5.97 9.76 3.33
N ASN A 53 -6.59 8.60 3.57
CA ASN A 53 -7.66 8.02 2.73
C ASN A 53 -7.27 7.70 1.27
N ALA A 54 -5.97 7.59 0.95
CA ALA A 54 -5.55 7.09 -0.35
C ALA A 54 -5.99 5.64 -0.55
N ASN A 55 -6.48 5.32 -1.75
CA ASN A 55 -6.82 3.98 -2.17
C ASN A 55 -5.64 3.33 -2.89
N LEU A 56 -4.74 2.72 -2.12
CA LEU A 56 -3.61 1.92 -2.61
C LEU A 56 -3.95 0.43 -2.71
N LYS A 57 -5.24 0.08 -2.79
CA LYS A 57 -5.70 -1.30 -2.97
C LYS A 57 -5.11 -1.87 -4.26
N TYR A 58 -4.56 -3.08 -4.20
CA TYR A 58 -3.87 -3.75 -5.31
C TYR A 58 -2.61 -3.05 -5.85
N ALA A 59 -2.10 -2.00 -5.18
CA ALA A 59 -0.85 -1.38 -5.59
C ALA A 59 0.34 -2.32 -5.38
N ASP A 60 1.25 -2.35 -6.34
CA ASP A 60 2.56 -2.94 -6.14
C ASP A 60 3.49 -1.91 -5.50
N LEU A 61 3.67 -1.97 -4.18
CA LEU A 61 4.47 -1.06 -3.37
C LEU A 61 5.82 -1.68 -2.97
N ARG A 62 6.27 -2.74 -3.64
CA ARG A 62 7.54 -3.40 -3.29
C ARG A 62 8.68 -2.39 -3.29
N GLY A 63 9.46 -2.38 -2.21
CA GLY A 63 10.57 -1.44 -2.01
C GLY A 63 10.19 0.04 -1.82
N ALA A 64 8.89 0.38 -1.67
CA ALA A 64 8.47 1.77 -1.51
C ALA A 64 8.95 2.38 -0.19
N TYR A 65 9.25 3.68 -0.23
CA TYR A 65 9.68 4.45 0.94
C TYR A 65 8.55 5.35 1.44
N LEU A 66 7.95 4.98 2.57
CA LEU A 66 6.80 5.63 3.21
C LEU A 66 7.16 6.23 4.57
N ALA A 67 8.45 6.43 4.86
CA ALA A 67 8.88 6.96 6.16
C ALA A 67 8.29 8.36 6.43
N ASN A 68 7.83 8.59 7.66
CA ASN A 68 7.17 9.80 8.13
C ASN A 68 5.86 10.17 7.38
N CYS A 69 5.28 9.26 6.60
CA CYS A 69 3.99 9.53 5.95
C CYS A 69 2.83 9.59 6.95
N ASN A 70 1.80 10.36 6.60
CA ASN A 70 0.50 10.20 7.23
C ASN A 70 -0.34 9.20 6.41
N LEU A 71 -0.48 7.98 6.92
CA LEU A 71 -1.16 6.87 6.27
C LEU A 71 -2.53 6.58 6.92
N LYS A 72 -3.05 7.49 7.77
CA LYS A 72 -4.33 7.28 8.45
C LYS A 72 -5.45 6.99 7.44
N GLY A 73 -6.17 5.89 7.66
CA GLY A 73 -7.29 5.50 6.78
C GLY A 73 -6.90 5.03 5.38
N VAL A 74 -5.61 4.87 5.07
CA VAL A 74 -5.18 4.40 3.75
C VAL A 74 -5.62 2.95 3.56
N ASN A 75 -6.16 2.65 2.39
CA ASN A 75 -6.49 1.28 2.01
C ASN A 75 -5.33 0.67 1.24
N MET A 76 -4.59 -0.27 1.84
CA MET A 76 -3.55 -1.09 1.19
C MET A 76 -3.95 -2.57 1.15
N SER A 77 -5.25 -2.89 1.24
CA SER A 77 -5.71 -4.27 1.10
C SER A 77 -5.24 -4.84 -0.24
N PHE A 78 -4.67 -6.05 -0.22
CA PHE A 78 -4.10 -6.72 -1.39
C PHE A 78 -2.90 -6.00 -2.04
N ALA A 79 -2.31 -4.99 -1.41
CA ALA A 79 -1.07 -4.38 -1.91
C ALA A 79 0.12 -5.32 -1.70
N LYS A 80 1.08 -5.29 -2.62
CA LYS A 80 2.36 -6.02 -2.46
C LYS A 80 3.34 -5.10 -1.75
N MET A 81 3.74 -5.44 -0.52
CA MET A 81 4.53 -4.55 0.34
C MET A 81 5.95 -5.05 0.66
N GLU A 82 6.38 -6.16 0.06
CA GLU A 82 7.72 -6.73 0.28
C GLU A 82 8.83 -5.68 0.10
N GLY A 83 9.68 -5.52 1.10
CA GLY A 83 10.79 -4.58 1.06
C GLY A 83 10.43 -3.10 1.30
N ALA A 84 9.14 -2.74 1.40
CA ALA A 84 8.75 -1.37 1.72
C ALA A 84 9.12 -1.01 3.17
N SER A 85 9.24 0.28 3.47
CA SER A 85 9.55 0.77 4.82
C SER A 85 8.62 1.91 5.21
N MET A 86 8.06 1.84 6.42
CA MET A 86 7.08 2.78 6.98
C MET A 86 7.59 3.47 8.25
N HIS A 87 8.92 3.64 8.39
CA HIS A 87 9.53 4.23 9.59
C HIS A 87 8.83 5.53 10.01
N ARG A 88 8.32 5.60 11.24
CA ARG A 88 7.60 6.76 11.82
C ARG A 88 6.33 7.17 11.05
N ALA A 89 5.76 6.31 10.23
CA ALA A 89 4.48 6.60 9.58
C ALA A 89 3.31 6.54 10.57
N ARG A 90 2.31 7.39 10.38
CA ARG A 90 1.07 7.37 11.16
C ARG A 90 0.07 6.41 10.51
N ILE A 91 -0.19 5.27 11.14
CA ILE A 91 -0.93 4.16 10.50
C ILE A 91 -2.33 3.89 11.09
N SER A 92 -2.87 4.75 11.96
CA SER A 92 -4.18 4.55 12.57
C SER A 92 -5.28 4.32 11.52
N GLY A 93 -6.02 3.22 11.61
CA GLY A 93 -7.08 2.88 10.65
C GLY A 93 -6.60 2.53 9.23
N THR A 94 -5.30 2.26 9.05
CA THR A 94 -4.77 1.74 7.76
C THR A 94 -5.22 0.30 7.58
N TYR A 95 -5.68 -0.04 6.37
CA TYR A 95 -6.00 -1.42 6.01
C TYR A 95 -4.76 -2.06 5.37
N PHE A 96 -4.08 -2.93 6.12
CA PHE A 96 -2.92 -3.68 5.62
C PHE A 96 -3.33 -4.94 4.83
N PRO A 97 -2.46 -5.45 3.94
CA PRO A 97 -2.69 -6.73 3.29
C PRO A 97 -2.61 -7.87 4.31
N LYS A 98 -3.44 -8.92 4.12
CA LYS A 98 -3.58 -10.05 5.07
C LYS A 98 -2.30 -10.87 5.29
N ASN A 99 -1.36 -10.77 4.36
CA ASN A 99 -0.09 -11.48 4.39
C ASN A 99 1.04 -10.67 5.04
N LEU A 100 0.68 -9.60 5.76
CA LEU A 100 1.62 -8.79 6.53
C LEU A 100 1.25 -8.87 8.01
N ARG A 101 2.14 -9.49 8.80
CA ARG A 101 1.93 -9.70 10.22
C ARG A 101 2.05 -8.39 11.01
N ALA A 102 1.40 -8.35 12.17
CA ALA A 102 1.42 -7.17 13.04
C ALA A 102 2.83 -6.83 13.55
N ASP A 103 3.66 -7.82 13.86
CA ASP A 103 5.05 -7.64 14.28
C ASP A 103 5.90 -7.00 13.17
N GLU A 104 5.74 -7.41 11.91
CA GLU A 104 6.43 -6.81 10.76
C GLU A 104 6.02 -5.34 10.57
N ILE A 105 4.72 -5.04 10.71
CA ILE A 105 4.22 -3.65 10.64
C ILE A 105 4.84 -2.81 11.75
N LEU A 106 4.79 -3.28 13.00
CA LEU A 106 5.33 -2.57 14.16
C LEU A 106 6.85 -2.39 14.05
N ASN A 107 7.58 -3.41 13.60
CA ASN A 107 9.03 -3.34 13.39
C ASN A 107 9.38 -2.28 12.33
N SER A 108 8.64 -2.23 11.22
CA SER A 108 8.88 -1.23 10.18
C SER A 108 8.55 0.18 10.66
N VAL A 109 7.44 0.37 11.37
CA VAL A 109 7.04 1.68 11.90
C VAL A 109 8.03 2.18 12.96
N ASN A 110 8.41 1.32 13.92
CA ASN A 110 9.24 1.73 15.06
C ASN A 110 10.73 1.80 14.70
N TYR A 111 11.24 0.84 13.93
CA TYR A 111 12.67 0.67 13.68
C TYR A 111 13.07 0.86 12.22
N GLY A 112 12.09 0.98 11.31
CA GLY A 112 12.37 1.24 9.90
C GLY A 112 12.83 0.02 9.13
N THR A 113 12.65 -1.18 9.67
CA THR A 113 12.92 -2.43 8.95
C THR A 113 12.16 -2.47 7.64
N ARG A 114 12.74 -3.17 6.66
CA ARG A 114 12.04 -3.49 5.43
C ARG A 114 11.05 -4.61 5.72
N LEU A 115 9.79 -4.41 5.33
CA LEU A 115 8.71 -5.35 5.55
C LEU A 115 9.00 -6.67 4.85
N ARG A 116 8.76 -7.77 5.56
CA ARG A 116 8.70 -9.11 4.99
C ARG A 116 7.27 -9.60 5.00
N THR A 117 6.83 -10.17 3.90
CA THR A 117 5.51 -10.76 3.74
C THR A 117 5.57 -12.27 3.88
N VAL A 118 4.45 -12.88 4.22
CA VAL A 118 4.27 -14.34 4.17
C VAL A 118 3.56 -14.73 2.89
N ASP A 119 3.82 -15.94 2.41
CA ASP A 119 3.16 -16.47 1.20
C ASP A 119 1.72 -16.91 1.48
N GLU A 120 1.41 -17.32 2.72
CA GLU A 120 0.07 -17.74 3.14
C GLU A 120 -0.66 -16.64 3.94
N PRO A 121 -1.99 -16.50 3.78
CA PRO A 121 -2.77 -15.61 4.64
C PRO A 121 -2.63 -16.07 6.09
N ILE A 122 -2.37 -15.14 7.01
CA ILE A 122 -2.30 -15.46 8.44
C ILE A 122 -3.66 -16.06 8.85
N HIS A 123 -3.70 -17.35 9.16
CA HIS A 123 -4.88 -18.04 9.65
C HIS A 123 -5.07 -17.71 11.14
N GLU A 124 -6.32 -17.53 11.60
CA GLU A 124 -6.63 -17.24 13.01
C GLU A 124 -6.14 -18.34 13.98
N SER A 125 -5.88 -19.55 13.48
CA SER A 125 -5.37 -20.69 14.28
C SER A 125 -3.97 -20.48 14.85
N ASP A 126 -3.16 -19.59 14.29
CA ASP A 126 -1.77 -19.40 14.72
C ASP A 126 -1.64 -18.46 15.93
N ALA A 127 -2.76 -17.89 16.40
CA ALA A 127 -2.81 -16.95 17.52
C ALA A 127 -3.00 -17.62 18.90
N LEU A 128 -3.12 -18.96 18.99
CA LEU A 128 -3.57 -19.66 20.20
C LEU A 128 -2.54 -20.55 20.92
N PHE A 129 -1.28 -20.61 20.52
CA PHE A 129 -0.27 -21.38 21.25
C PHE A 129 0.56 -20.50 22.21
N VAL A 130 -0.10 -20.04 23.27
CA VAL A 130 0.58 -19.79 24.55
C VAL A 130 -0.02 -20.78 25.53
N GLU A 131 0.46 -22.02 25.51
CA GLU A 131 0.29 -22.90 26.66
C GLU A 131 1.31 -22.45 27.70
N GLU A 132 0.80 -21.83 28.76
CA GLU A 132 1.52 -21.62 30.01
C GLU A 132 2.01 -22.98 30.54
N SER A 133 3.27 -23.03 30.98
CA SER A 133 3.83 -24.14 31.78
C SER A 133 4.21 -23.61 33.15
#